data_AF-A0A955U7A4-F1
#
_entry.id   AF-A0A955U7A4-F1
#
_cell.length_a   1.000
_cell.length_b   1.000
_cell.length_c   1.000
_cell.angle_alpha   90.00
_cell.angle_beta   90.00
_cell.angle_gamma   90.00
#
_symmetry.space_group_name_H-M   'P 1'
#
loop_
_entity.id
_entity.type
_entity.pdbx_description
1 polymer ?
#
loop_
_entity_poly.entity_id
_entity_poly.type
_entity_poly.pdbx_seq_one_letter_code
_entity_poly.pdbx_strand_id
1 'polypeptide(L)'
;MMMSDHVWVVGELQADPARDRAGCTVTVRVGRGRFPEDRSVRVSAGQAELTGDWRRGSMVEIEARVVGARRSLVAHRVYTLATG
;
A
#
# COMPACT_ATOMS: atom_id res chain seq x y z
N MET A 1 24.42 -9.44 -5.52
CA MET A 1 23.80 -8.17 -5.95
C MET A 1 22.40 -8.13 -5.31
N MET A 2 22.20 -7.39 -4.23
CA MET A 2 20.88 -7.29 -3.59
C MET A 2 20.03 -6.35 -4.43
N MET A 3 19.07 -6.90 -5.19
CA MET A 3 17.99 -6.10 -5.77
C MET A 3 17.15 -5.58 -4.61
N SER A 4 17.25 -4.29 -4.32
CA SER A 4 16.29 -3.62 -3.45
C SER A 4 14.94 -3.72 -4.16
N ASP A 5 14.08 -4.66 -3.73
CA ASP A 5 12.72 -4.85 -4.28
C ASP A 5 11.77 -3.74 -3.82
N HIS A 6 12.19 -2.49 -4.04
CA HIS A 6 11.35 -1.32 -3.91
C HIS A 6 10.34 -1.34 -5.06
N VAL A 7 9.09 -1.08 -4.72
CA VAL A 7 7.97 -1.08 -5.64
C VAL A 7 7.13 0.15 -5.39
N TRP A 8 6.56 0.64 -6.49
CA TRP A 8 5.50 1.63 -6.46
C TRP A 8 4.19 0.97 -6.85
N VAL A 9 3.16 1.26 -6.06
CA VAL A 9 1.80 0.76 -6.26
C VAL A 9 0.83 1.93 -6.14
N VAL A 10 0.03 2.11 -7.19
CA VAL A 10 -1.11 3.02 -7.18
C VAL A 10 -2.37 2.18 -7.24
N GLY A 11 -3.30 2.45 -6.34
CA GLY A 11 -4.53 1.67 -6.28
C GLY A 11 -5.56 2.20 -5.30
N GLU A 12 -6.65 1.47 -5.20
CA GLU A 12 -7.81 1.85 -4.40
C GLU A 12 -7.86 1.04 -3.10
N LEU A 13 -8.07 1.73 -1.97
CA LEU A 13 -8.32 1.09 -0.68
C LEU A 13 -9.61 0.26 -0.74
N GLN A 14 -9.49 -1.05 -0.56
CA GLN A 14 -10.63 -1.97 -0.61
C GLN A 14 -11.43 -2.00 0.69
N ALA A 15 -10.84 -1.53 1.78
CA ALA A 15 -11.45 -1.42 3.09
C ALA A 15 -10.81 -0.26 3.86
N ASP A 16 -11.48 0.18 4.93
CA ASP A 16 -10.89 1.12 5.87
C ASP A 16 -9.62 0.52 6.50
N PRO A 17 -8.61 1.34 6.82
CA PRO A 17 -7.37 0.83 7.40
C PRO A 17 -7.59 0.13 8.74
N ALA A 18 -7.09 -1.10 8.85
CA ALA A 18 -7.09 -1.83 10.11
C ALA A 18 -5.90 -1.35 10.95
N ARG A 19 -6.17 -0.79 12.13
CA ARG A 19 -5.15 -0.35 13.08
C ARG A 19 -5.09 -1.31 14.27
N ASP A 20 -3.90 -1.78 14.59
CA ASP A 20 -3.63 -2.62 15.75
C ASP A 20 -2.36 -2.14 16.50
N ARG A 21 -1.91 -2.90 17.51
CA ARG A 21 -0.68 -2.58 18.25
C ARG A 21 0.59 -2.63 17.40
N ALA A 22 0.58 -3.31 16.25
CA ALA A 22 1.71 -3.44 15.34
C ALA A 22 1.71 -2.35 14.25
N GLY A 23 0.62 -1.59 14.11
CA GLY A 23 0.54 -0.39 13.28
C GLY A 23 -0.72 -0.35 12.43
N CYS A 24 -0.56 0.03 11.16
CA CYS A 24 -1.65 0.18 10.21
C CYS A 24 -1.50 -0.84 9.08
N THR A 25 -2.56 -1.56 8.73
CA THR A 25 -2.59 -2.45 7.57
C THR A 25 -3.73 -2.06 6.64
N VAL A 26 -3.45 -2.00 5.35
CA VAL A 26 -4.43 -1.74 4.29
C VAL A 26 -4.40 -2.81 3.22
N THR A 27 -5.54 -2.95 2.54
CA THR A 27 -5.65 -3.79 1.34
C THR A 27 -5.94 -2.89 0.15
N VAL A 28 -5.10 -2.98 -0.88
CA VAL A 28 -5.16 -2.10 -2.05
C VAL A 28 -5.39 -2.94 -3.28
N ARG A 29 -6.41 -2.58 -4.08
CA ARG A 29 -6.58 -3.11 -5.43
C ARG A 29 -5.70 -2.29 -6.36
N VAL A 30 -4.71 -2.95 -6.96
CA VAL A 30 -3.71 -2.32 -7.82
C VAL A 30 -4.39 -1.85 -9.10
N GLY A 31 -4.36 -0.54 -9.34
CA GLY A 31 -4.73 0.04 -10.62
C GLY A 31 -3.52 0.21 -11.55
N ARG A 32 -2.34 0.51 -10.97
CA ARG A 32 -1.06 0.60 -11.68
C ARG A 32 0.11 0.21 -10.76
N GLY A 33 1.16 -0.39 -11.32
CA GLY A 33 2.40 -0.67 -10.58
C GLY A 33 3.12 -1.94 -11.05
N ARG A 34 4.02 -2.46 -10.21
CA ARG A 34 4.81 -3.68 -10.51
C ARG A 34 3.97 -4.98 -10.48
N PHE A 35 2.81 -4.95 -9.82
CA PHE A 35 1.90 -6.10 -9.76
C PHE A 35 0.86 -6.02 -10.89
N PRO A 36 0.30 -7.16 -11.34
CA PRO A 36 -0.81 -7.16 -12.30
C PRO A 36 -1.96 -6.27 -11.81
N GLU A 37 -2.56 -5.53 -12.74
CA GLU A 37 -3.74 -4.70 -12.50
C GLU A 37 -4.91 -5.56 -11.97
N ASP A 38 -5.82 -4.94 -11.22
CA ASP A 38 -6.97 -5.55 -10.51
C ASP A 38 -6.63 -6.58 -9.42
N ARG A 39 -5.35 -6.71 -9.07
CA ARG A 39 -4.94 -7.59 -8.00
C ARG A 39 -4.96 -6.89 -6.65
N SER A 40 -5.44 -7.57 -5.61
CA SER A 40 -5.34 -7.06 -4.23
C SER A 40 -3.98 -7.39 -3.61
N VAL A 41 -3.35 -6.39 -3.00
CA VAL A 41 -2.13 -6.52 -2.20
C VAL A 41 -2.38 -6.04 -0.78
N ARG A 42 -1.78 -6.72 0.20
CA ARG A 42 -1.80 -6.31 1.60
C ARG A 42 -0.55 -5.50 1.90
N VAL A 43 -0.74 -4.32 2.48
CA VAL A 43 0.32 -3.38 2.79
C VAL A 43 0.31 -3.10 4.28
N SER A 44 1.43 -3.37 4.94
CA SER A 44 1.67 -2.97 6.33
C SER A 44 2.42 -1.64 6.33
N ALA A 45 1.81 -0.63 6.93
CA ALA A 45 2.29 0.75 6.96
C ALA A 45 2.67 1.19 8.40
N GLY A 46 3.01 0.23 9.27
CA GLY A 46 3.19 0.46 10.72
C GLY A 46 4.29 1.44 11.14
N GLN A 47 5.24 1.75 10.26
CA GLN A 47 6.26 2.80 10.47
C GLN A 47 6.30 3.80 9.29
N ALA A 48 5.32 3.72 8.38
CA ALA A 48 5.30 4.55 7.19
C ALA A 48 4.80 5.95 7.53
N GLU A 49 5.28 6.95 6.79
CA GLU A 49 4.67 8.27 6.79
C GLU A 49 3.29 8.17 6.12
N LEU A 50 2.22 8.45 6.87
CA LEU A 50 0.83 8.40 6.42
C LEU A 50 0.29 9.82 6.29
N THR A 51 -0.23 10.17 5.12
CA THR A 51 -0.82 11.51 4.89
C THR A 51 -2.21 11.40 4.26
N GLY A 52 -3.09 12.33 4.63
CA GLY A 52 -4.45 12.47 4.10
C GLY A 52 -5.52 11.56 4.70
N ASP A 53 -6.63 11.42 3.98
CA ASP A 53 -7.86 10.75 4.42
C ASP A 53 -7.97 9.30 3.90
N TRP A 54 -7.90 8.35 4.82
CA TRP A 54 -7.82 6.93 4.48
C TRP A 54 -9.13 6.22 4.81
N ARG A 55 -9.96 6.08 3.79
CA ARG A 55 -11.24 5.37 3.82
C ARG A 55 -11.32 4.42 2.63
N ARG A 56 -12.18 3.41 2.72
CA ARG A 56 -12.54 2.58 1.58
C ARG A 56 -12.89 3.46 0.38
N GLY A 57 -12.36 3.12 -0.79
CA GLY A 57 -12.53 3.88 -2.03
C GLY A 57 -11.50 5.00 -2.22
N SER A 58 -10.70 5.36 -1.21
CA SER A 58 -9.61 6.32 -1.40
C SER A 58 -8.57 5.75 -2.37
N MET A 59 -8.12 6.58 -3.31
CA MET A 59 -6.96 6.28 -4.15
C MET A 59 -5.69 6.59 -3.37
N VAL A 60 -4.74 5.66 -3.39
CA VAL A 60 -3.47 5.77 -2.69
C VAL A 60 -2.30 5.42 -3.59
N GLU A 61 -1.18 6.08 -3.33
CA GLU A 61 0.12 5.81 -3.90
C GLU A 61 1.07 5.35 -2.79
N ILE A 62 1.72 4.21 -3.02
CA ILE A 62 2.48 3.47 -2.01
C ILE A 62 3.88 3.20 -2.54
N GLU A 63 4.87 3.73 -1.83
CA GLU A 63 6.25 3.30 -1.94
C GLU A 63 6.53 2.24 -0.87
N ALA A 64 6.89 1.03 -1.30
CA ALA A 64 7.06 -0.10 -0.40
C ALA A 64 8.18 -1.04 -0.84
N ARG A 65 8.56 -1.93 0.06
CA ARG A 65 9.38 -3.11 -0.26
C ARG A 65 8.54 -4.38 -0.25
N VAL A 66 8.84 -5.31 -1.14
CA VAL A 66 8.23 -6.65 -1.12
C VAL A 66 8.86 -7.49 -0.01
N VAL A 67 8.03 -8.14 0.81
CA VAL A 67 8.51 -8.98 1.92
C VAL A 67 7.90 -10.38 1.86
N GLY A 68 8.78 -11.38 1.90
CA GLY A 68 8.42 -12.80 1.85
C GLY A 68 7.89 -13.27 0.48
N ALA A 69 7.55 -14.56 0.40
CA ALA A 69 7.13 -15.21 -0.85
C ALA A 69 5.71 -14.82 -1.34
N ARG A 70 4.99 -13.95 -0.60
CA ARG A 70 3.51 -13.87 -0.68
C ARG A 70 2.91 -12.47 -0.86
N ARG A 71 3.57 -11.59 -1.64
CA ARG A 71 2.93 -10.35 -2.14
C ARG A 71 2.52 -9.39 -1.00
N SER A 72 3.19 -9.49 0.14
CA SER A 72 3.02 -8.56 1.26
C SER A 72 4.01 -7.41 1.06
N LEU A 73 3.52 -6.19 1.25
CA LEU A 73 4.33 -4.99 1.15
C LEU A 73 4.52 -4.38 2.53
N VAL A 74 5.72 -3.89 2.80
CA VAL A 74 5.96 -2.98 3.92
C VAL A 74 6.19 -1.60 3.33
N ALA A 75 5.27 -0.68 3.61
CA ALA A 75 5.33 0.67 3.10
C ALA A 75 6.40 1.49 3.81
N HIS A 76 7.12 2.29 3.04
CA HIS A 76 7.97 3.37 3.52
C HIS A 76 7.17 4.67 3.59
N ARG A 77 6.35 4.93 2.57
CA ARG A 77 5.48 6.11 2.48
C ARG A 77 4.18 5.76 1.78
N VAL A 78 3.09 6.39 2.23
CA VAL A 78 1.81 6.27 1.56
C VAL A 78 1.07 7.60 1.54
N TYR A 79 0.60 7.95 0.36
CA TYR A 79 -0.09 9.20 0.09
C TYR A 79 -1.49 8.91 -0.45
N THR A 80 -2.50 9.61 0.05
CA THR A 80 -3.79 9.66 -0.63
C THR A 80 -3.68 10.59 -1.82
N LEU A 81 -4.11 10.13 -2.99
CA LEU A 81 -4.23 10.97 -4.16
C LEU A 81 -5.49 11.82 -4.01
N ALA A 82 -5.36 13.14 -4.19
CA ALA A 82 -6.52 14.02 -4.17
C ALA A 82 -7.50 13.57 -5.26
N THR A 83 -8.71 13.19 -4.86
CA THR A 83 -9.82 13.03 -5.78
C THR A 83 -10.26 14.44 -6.18
N GLY A 84 -9.93 14.84 -7.42
CA GLY A 84 -10.44 16.08 -8.01
C GLY A 84 -11.96 16.07 -8.15
#